data_AF-A0A7Z2XI01-F1
#
_entry.id   AF-A0A7Z2XI01-F1
#
_cell.length_a   1.000
_cell.length_b   1.000
_cell.length_c   1.000
_cell.angle_alpha   90.00
_cell.angle_beta   90.00
_cell.angle_gamma   90.00
#
_symmetry.space_group_name_H-M   'P 1'
#
loop_
_entity.id
_entity.type
_entity.pdbx_description
1 polymer ?
#
loop_
_entity_poly.entity_id
_entity_poly.type
_entity_poly.pdbx_seq_one_letter_code
_entity_poly.pdbx_strand_id
1 'polypeptide(L)'
;MGGIGLRLRQERERLGLSQRAFAEIGGVEANAQGRYESGGRAPRADYLSRVAERGVDILYVLTGNVTPTQLENLSQIEERVLGNYRAMFKEDQDAIRRLTSSLAEHSSTLSGKIRSVPPDS
;
A
#
# COMPACT_ATOMS: atom_id res chain seq x y z
N MET A 1 -18.95 -3.94 -0.74
CA MET A 1 -17.55 -4.43 -0.73
C MET A 1 -17.20 -4.85 -2.14
N GLY A 2 -16.16 -4.29 -2.76
CA GLY A 2 -15.76 -4.66 -4.12
C GLY A 2 -15.16 -6.06 -4.17
N GLY A 3 -15.45 -6.82 -5.24
CA GLY A 3 -14.91 -8.18 -5.44
C GLY A 3 -13.42 -8.19 -5.82
N ILE A 4 -12.87 -9.38 -5.99
CA ILE A 4 -11.45 -9.60 -6.36
C ILE A 4 -11.03 -8.76 -7.57
N GLY A 5 -11.90 -8.63 -8.58
CA GLY A 5 -11.63 -7.83 -9.78
C GLY A 5 -11.34 -6.36 -9.51
N LEU A 6 -12.10 -5.73 -8.61
CA LEU A 6 -11.88 -4.33 -8.23
C LEU A 6 -10.54 -4.17 -7.53
N ARG A 7 -10.20 -5.08 -6.60
CA ARG A 7 -8.94 -5.02 -5.86
C ARG A 7 -7.73 -5.29 -6.75
N LEU A 8 -7.87 -6.19 -7.72
CA LEU A 8 -6.86 -6.43 -8.74
C LEU A 8 -6.61 -5.17 -9.60
N ARG A 9 -7.68 -4.46 -9.96
CA ARG A 9 -7.58 -3.17 -10.65
C ARG A 9 -6.88 -2.10 -9.79
N GLN A 10 -7.23 -2.02 -8.51
CA GLN A 10 -6.61 -1.08 -7.58
C GLN A 10 -5.10 -1.31 -7.47
N GLU A 11 -4.66 -2.56 -7.37
CA GLU A 11 -3.25 -2.89 -7.34
C GLU A 11 -2.54 -2.57 -8.66
N ARG A 12 -3.17 -2.85 -9.81
CA ARG A 12 -2.64 -2.44 -11.11
C ARG A 12 -2.43 -0.92 -11.18
N GLU A 13 -3.43 -0.15 -10.76
CA GLU A 13 -3.39 1.32 -10.76
C GLU A 13 -2.35 1.85 -9.77
N ARG A 14 -2.19 1.22 -8.59
CA ARG A 14 -1.13 1.53 -7.64
C ARG A 14 0.27 1.36 -8.24
N LEU A 15 0.46 0.35 -9.09
CA LEU A 15 1.71 0.11 -9.81
C LEU A 15 1.87 1.00 -11.05
N GLY A 16 0.89 1.84 -11.39
CA GLY A 16 0.94 2.73 -12.56
C GLY A 16 0.86 1.99 -13.91
N LEU A 17 0.32 0.77 -13.92
CA LEU A 17 0.33 -0.09 -15.11
C LEU A 17 -0.96 0.02 -15.93
N SER A 18 -0.82 -0.05 -17.26
CA SER A 18 -1.96 -0.21 -18.17
C SER A 18 -2.51 -1.65 -18.11
N GLN A 19 -3.77 -1.85 -18.51
CA GLN A 19 -4.36 -3.20 -18.57
C GLN A 19 -3.56 -4.13 -19.49
N ARG A 20 -3.04 -3.64 -20.62
CA ARG A 20 -2.23 -4.44 -21.54
C ARG A 20 -0.92 -4.88 -20.89
N ALA A 21 -0.17 -3.95 -20.30
CA ALA A 21 1.09 -4.27 -19.64
C ALA A 21 0.90 -5.26 -18.47
N PHE A 22 -0.20 -5.10 -17.73
CA PHE A 22 -0.53 -5.98 -16.62
C PHE A 22 -0.99 -7.37 -17.07
N ALA A 23 -1.72 -7.45 -18.18
CA ALA A 23 -2.08 -8.71 -18.84
C ALA A 23 -0.82 -9.48 -19.30
N GLU A 24 0.14 -8.78 -19.91
CA GLU A 24 1.42 -9.35 -20.35
C GLU A 24 2.20 -9.96 -19.18
N ILE A 25 2.30 -9.25 -18.04
CA ILE A 25 2.90 -9.80 -16.81
C ILE A 25 2.17 -11.07 -16.37
N GLY A 26 0.84 -11.01 -16.35
CA GLY A 26 -0.01 -12.15 -16.00
C GLY A 26 0.01 -13.31 -17.00
N GLY A 27 0.68 -13.17 -18.15
CA GLY A 27 0.71 -14.16 -19.21
C GLY A 27 -0.65 -14.38 -19.89
N VAL A 28 -1.47 -13.33 -19.97
CA VAL A 28 -2.82 -13.38 -20.55
C VAL A 28 -3.03 -12.24 -21.55
N GLU A 29 -4.08 -12.37 -22.36
CA GLU A 29 -4.52 -11.31 -23.28
C GLU A 29 -5.14 -10.12 -22.55
N ALA A 30 -5.04 -8.91 -23.13
CA ALA A 30 -5.62 -7.70 -22.55
C ALA A 30 -7.14 -7.79 -22.30
N ASN A 31 -7.87 -8.52 -23.16
CA ASN A 31 -9.30 -8.79 -22.96
C ASN A 31 -9.54 -9.62 -21.67
N ALA A 32 -8.69 -10.60 -21.39
CA ALA A 32 -8.79 -11.39 -20.16
C ALA A 32 -8.60 -10.50 -18.92
N GLN A 33 -7.65 -9.56 -18.96
CA GLN A 33 -7.46 -8.57 -17.89
C GLN A 33 -8.73 -7.74 -17.64
N GLY A 34 -9.35 -7.22 -18.70
CA GLY A 34 -10.61 -6.48 -18.58
C GLY A 34 -11.75 -7.31 -17.97
N ARG A 35 -11.82 -8.60 -18.29
CA ARG A 35 -12.79 -9.53 -17.69
C ARG A 35 -12.50 -9.82 -16.22
N TYR A 36 -11.22 -9.88 -15.83
CA TYR A 36 -10.84 -10.03 -14.43
C TYR A 36 -11.26 -8.81 -13.62
N GLU A 37 -10.91 -7.61 -14.09
CA GLU A 37 -11.17 -6.36 -13.37
C GLU A 37 -12.66 -6.00 -13.26
N SER A 38 -13.46 -6.37 -14.26
CA SER A 38 -14.92 -6.20 -14.23
C SER A 38 -15.65 -7.30 -13.44
N GLY A 39 -14.95 -8.36 -13.01
CA GLY A 39 -15.54 -9.50 -12.31
C GLY A 39 -16.25 -10.52 -13.21
N GLY A 40 -16.18 -10.36 -14.54
CA GLY A 40 -16.75 -11.31 -15.50
C GLY A 40 -16.02 -12.66 -15.57
N ARG A 41 -14.80 -12.74 -15.02
CA ARG A 41 -14.03 -13.98 -14.86
C ARG A 41 -13.11 -13.87 -13.65
N ALA A 42 -12.89 -14.97 -12.94
CA ALA A 42 -11.87 -15.00 -11.88
C ALA A 42 -10.46 -15.22 -12.46
N PRO A 43 -9.43 -14.49 -11.98
CA PRO A 43 -8.03 -14.79 -12.31
C PRO A 43 -7.64 -16.14 -11.71
N ARG A 44 -6.78 -16.87 -12.42
CA ARG A 44 -6.26 -18.16 -11.96
C ARG A 44 -5.01 -17.96 -11.08
N ALA A 45 -4.64 -18.98 -10.31
CA ALA A 45 -3.51 -18.92 -9.39
C ALA A 45 -2.17 -18.67 -10.09
N ASP A 46 -1.97 -19.21 -11.30
CA ASP A 46 -0.76 -18.97 -12.13
C ASP A 46 -0.62 -17.49 -12.50
N TYR A 47 -1.70 -16.85 -12.91
CA TYR A 47 -1.76 -15.42 -13.16
C TYR A 47 -1.43 -14.63 -11.89
N LEU A 48 -2.04 -14.99 -10.75
CA LEU A 48 -1.82 -14.30 -9.47
C LEU A 48 -0.36 -14.41 -9.01
N SER A 49 0.26 -15.57 -9.17
CA SER A 49 1.68 -15.77 -8.84
C SER A 49 2.58 -14.83 -9.66
N ARG A 50 2.34 -14.69 -10.96
CA ARG A 50 3.16 -13.83 -11.84
C ARG A 50 3.04 -12.36 -11.49
N VAL A 51 1.83 -11.87 -11.23
CA VAL A 51 1.64 -10.46 -10.88
C VAL A 51 2.16 -10.15 -9.47
N ALA A 52 2.19 -11.14 -8.56
CA ALA A 52 2.82 -11.01 -7.24
C ALA A 52 4.31 -10.68 -7.34
N GLU A 53 5.03 -11.32 -8.27
CA GLU A 53 6.46 -11.04 -8.53
C GLU A 53 6.69 -9.58 -8.97
N ARG A 54 5.66 -8.91 -9.51
CA ARG A 54 5.71 -7.48 -9.85
C ARG A 54 5.28 -6.56 -8.72
N GLY A 55 5.04 -7.10 -7.52
CA GLY A 55 4.73 -6.35 -6.32
C GLY A 55 3.24 -6.11 -6.10
N VAL A 56 2.36 -6.91 -6.71
CA VAL A 56 0.93 -6.93 -6.39
C VAL A 56 0.71 -7.59 -5.03
N ASP A 57 -0.06 -6.94 -4.17
CA ASP A 57 -0.49 -7.50 -2.88
C ASP A 57 -1.60 -8.53 -3.08
N ILE A 58 -1.23 -9.80 -3.23
CA ILE A 58 -2.18 -10.89 -3.46
C ILE A 58 -3.10 -11.13 -2.26
N LEU A 59 -2.62 -10.91 -1.04
CA LEU A 59 -3.47 -11.04 0.14
C LEU A 59 -4.58 -9.99 0.11
N TYR A 60 -4.26 -8.75 -0.25
CA TYR A 60 -5.25 -7.70 -0.47
C TYR A 60 -6.22 -8.08 -1.58
N VAL A 61 -5.72 -8.53 -2.73
CA VAL A 61 -6.56 -8.94 -3.86
C VAL A 61 -7.57 -10.03 -3.43
N LEU A 62 -7.14 -11.02 -2.67
CA LEU A 62 -7.99 -12.14 -2.26
C LEU A 62 -8.93 -11.79 -1.09
N THR A 63 -8.43 -11.10 -0.08
CA THR A 63 -9.13 -10.95 1.22
C THR A 63 -9.66 -9.55 1.48
N GLY A 64 -9.13 -8.54 0.78
CA GLY A 64 -9.38 -7.13 1.08
C GLY A 64 -8.53 -6.58 2.24
N ASN A 65 -7.73 -7.42 2.90
CA ASN A 65 -6.80 -7.00 3.93
C ASN A 65 -5.46 -6.66 3.29
N VAL A 66 -5.02 -5.42 3.45
CA VAL A 66 -3.70 -4.97 2.99
C VAL A 66 -2.64 -5.72 3.77
N THR A 67 -1.66 -6.28 3.07
CA THR A 67 -0.46 -6.84 3.69
C THR A 67 0.30 -5.69 4.33
N PRO A 68 0.51 -5.70 5.65
CA PRO A 68 1.31 -4.68 6.30
C PRO A 68 2.69 -4.67 5.65
N THR A 69 3.15 -3.49 5.21
CA THR A 69 4.52 -3.34 4.72
C THR A 69 5.48 -3.89 5.77
N GLN A 70 6.28 -4.88 5.37
CA GLN A 70 7.32 -5.40 6.23
C GLN A 70 8.34 -4.29 6.41
N LEU A 71 8.33 -3.65 7.58
CA LEU A 71 9.35 -2.68 7.94
C LEU A 71 10.62 -3.47 8.24
N GLU A 72 11.44 -3.67 7.22
CA GLU A 72 12.76 -4.25 7.38
C GLU A 72 13.71 -3.22 7.99
N ASN A 73 14.64 -3.69 8.83
CA ASN A 73 15.71 -2.87 9.43
C ASN A 73 15.25 -1.75 10.37
N LEU A 74 14.22 -1.99 11.18
CA LEU A 74 13.92 -1.11 12.30
C LEU A 74 15.14 -0.99 13.22
N SER A 75 15.47 0.22 13.63
CA SER A 75 16.43 0.46 14.70
C SER A 75 15.89 -0.10 16.02
N GLN A 76 16.79 -0.37 16.98
CA GLN A 76 16.39 -0.83 18.33
C GLN A 76 15.40 0.13 19.02
N ILE A 77 15.50 1.43 18.72
CA ILE A 77 14.59 2.43 19.27
C ILE A 77 13.19 2.24 18.68
N GLU A 78 13.08 2.08 17.37
CA GLU A 78 11.80 1.87 16.69
C GLU A 78 11.15 0.55 17.10
N GLU A 79 11.93 -0.53 17.22
CA GLU A 79 11.44 -1.81 17.73
C GLU A 79 10.87 -1.67 19.15
N ARG A 80 11.58 -0.97 20.03
CA ARG A 80 11.14 -0.76 21.41
C ARG A 80 9.89 0.10 21.49
N VAL A 81 9.78 1.14 20.65
CA VAL A 81 8.57 1.96 20.55
C VAL A 81 7.38 1.11 20.11
N LEU A 82 7.53 0.29 19.08
CA LEU A 82 6.45 -0.59 18.61
C LEU A 82 6.06 -1.65 19.66
N GLY A 83 7.04 -2.24 20.35
CA GLY A 83 6.80 -3.20 21.43
C GLY A 83 5.99 -2.57 22.57
N ASN A 84 6.40 -1.40 23.04
CA ASN A 84 5.67 -0.66 24.08
C ASN A 84 4.26 -0.27 23.61
N TYR A 85 4.13 0.25 22.39
CA TYR A 85 2.84 0.63 21.82
C TYR A 85 1.87 -0.56 21.82
N ARG A 86 2.31 -1.74 21.37
CA ARG A 86 1.46 -2.95 21.32
C ARG A 86 1.05 -3.47 22.70
N ALA A 87 1.82 -3.18 23.75
CA ALA A 87 1.53 -3.60 25.11
C ALA A 87 0.57 -2.65 25.87
N MET A 88 0.30 -1.46 25.33
CA MET A 88 -0.60 -0.47 25.92
C MET A 88 -2.07 -0.81 25.74
N PHE A 89 -2.94 -0.21 26.56
CA PHE A 89 -4.38 -0.24 26.37
C PHE A 89 -4.78 0.52 25.10
N LYS A 90 -5.98 0.24 24.57
CA LYS A 90 -6.45 0.84 23.31
C LYS A 90 -6.56 2.36 23.39
N GLU A 91 -6.98 2.87 24.53
CA GLU A 91 -7.13 4.30 24.79
C GLU A 91 -5.78 5.03 24.68
N ASP A 92 -4.72 4.42 25.21
CA ASP A 92 -3.35 4.95 25.14
C ASP A 92 -2.79 4.83 23.72
N GLN A 93 -3.04 3.71 23.03
CA GLN A 93 -2.68 3.54 21.63
C GLN A 93 -3.32 4.62 20.74
N ASP A 94 -4.61 4.90 20.94
CA ASP A 94 -5.33 5.93 20.21
C ASP A 94 -4.78 7.33 20.48
N ALA A 95 -4.40 7.61 21.73
CA ALA A 95 -3.76 8.87 22.10
C ALA A 95 -2.40 9.03 21.40
N ILE A 96 -1.54 8.00 21.44
CA ILE A 96 -0.25 8.01 20.73
C ILE A 96 -0.45 8.20 19.24
N ARG A 97 -1.41 7.49 18.61
CA ARG A 97 -1.69 7.63 17.18
C ARG A 97 -2.02 9.07 16.80
N ARG A 98 -2.87 9.75 17.56
CA ARG A 98 -3.23 11.16 17.32
C ARG A 98 -2.03 12.08 17.44
N LEU A 99 -1.21 11.89 18.47
CA LEU A 99 0.00 12.68 18.70
C LEU A 99 1.01 12.49 17.57
N THR A 100 1.30 11.24 17.18
CA THR A 100 2.23 10.94 16.09
C THR A 100 1.76 11.53 14.77
N SER A 101 0.47 11.43 14.44
CA SER A 101 -0.09 12.06 13.23
C SER A 101 0.07 13.58 13.25
N SER A 102 -0.31 14.24 14.35
CA SER A 102 -0.20 15.70 14.47
C SER A 102 1.25 16.17 14.35
N LEU A 103 2.20 15.50 15.02
CA LEU A 103 3.62 15.86 14.95
C LEU A 103 4.21 15.64 13.54
N ALA A 104 3.80 14.59 12.83
CA ALA A 104 4.23 14.33 11.47
C ALA A 104 3.73 15.40 10.48
N GLU A 105 2.47 15.82 10.62
CA GLU A 105 1.88 16.93 9.85
C GLU A 105 2.58 18.27 10.15
N HIS A 106 2.92 18.55 11.41
CA HIS A 106 3.68 19.75 11.78
C HIS A 106 5.13 19.73 11.27
N SER A 107 5.80 18.58 11.30
CA SER A 107 7.18 18.45 10.82
C SER A 107 7.27 18.67 9.30
N SER A 108 6.31 18.13 8.54
CA SER A 108 6.24 18.32 7.09
C SER A 108 5.93 19.76 6.70
N THR A 109 5.07 20.46 7.46
CA THR A 109 4.78 21.90 7.24
C THR A 109 5.94 22.82 7.61
N LEU A 110 6.70 22.53 8.69
CA LEU A 110 7.94 23.25 9.01
C LEU A 110 9.00 23.07 7.93
N SER A 111 9.21 21.83 7.46
CA SER A 111 10.20 21.54 6.42
C SER A 111 9.85 22.18 5.06
N GLY A 112 8.56 22.40 4.77
CA GLY A 112 8.11 23.13 3.59
C GLY A 112 8.37 24.64 3.66
N LYS A 113 8.34 25.24 4.86
CA LYS A 113 8.51 26.69 5.08
C LYS A 113 9.97 27.14 5.14
N ILE A 114 10.89 26.25 5.51
CA ILE A 114 12.34 26.53 5.55
C ILE A 114 12.95 26.59 4.14
N ARG A 115 12.37 25.91 3.14
CA ARG A 115 12.86 25.92 1.75
C ARG A 115 12.46 27.17 0.93
N SER A 116 11.61 28.06 1.45
CA SER A 116 11.06 29.19 0.70
C SER A 116 11.66 30.57 1.04
N VAL A 117 12.78 30.64 1.76
CA VAL A 117 13.49 31.91 1.99
C VAL A 117 14.56 32.06 0.88
N PRO A 118 14.42 33.02 -0.06
CA PRO A 118 15.48 33.33 -1.01
C PRO A 118 16.65 33.99 -0.27
N PRO A 119 17.91 33.84 -0.73
CA PRO A 119 19.00 34.63 -0.19
C PRO A 119 18.81 36.09 -0.63
N ASP A 120 18.73 36.99 0.35
CA ASP A 120 18.75 38.45 0.10
C ASP A 120 19.95 38.79 -0.80
N SER A 121 19.68 39.52 -1.88
CA SER A 121 20.65 40.20 -2.75
C SER A 121 20.50 41.71 -2.59
#